data_AF-A0A6N8H1K1-F1
#
_entry.id   AF-A0A6N8H1K1-F1
#
_cell.length_a   1.000
_cell.length_b   1.000
_cell.length_c   1.000
_cell.angle_alpha   90.00
_cell.angle_beta   90.00
_cell.angle_gamma   90.00
#
_symmetry.space_group_name_H-M   'P 1'
#
loop_
_entity.id
_entity.type
_entity.pdbx_description
1 polymer ?
#
loop_
_entity_poly.entity_id
_entity_poly.type
_entity_poly.pdbx_seq_one_letter_code
_entity_poly.pdbx_strand_id
1 'polypeptide(L)'
;MLPERFLFFPQTDGGTWLGRIGQQILYLQFSSNAPLQLQCLHQRDILCLCCAKKLLIEDCCVYYRSNSTVQCLTLPLSQMRRELVTLLLLALLQPQGQPTTAVLPMPSAFGELQELCSYAPAAAVFGRQIGSWNWWRIDEKGFPFRKKGHGSAALYCEMEHGSIVVARRNTEVATWYLPSGRSCLLSCLEHGTMTLRIRTGQQVLGEIPHLKAESMVSA
;
A
#
# COMPACT_ATOMS: atom_id res chain seq x y z
N MET A 1 -4.20 -11.44 -19.34
CA MET A 1 -3.75 -12.34 -18.25
C MET A 1 -2.29 -12.04 -17.94
N LEU A 2 -1.91 -11.89 -16.67
CA LEU A 2 -0.50 -11.94 -16.31
C LEU A 2 -0.06 -13.42 -16.41
N PRO A 3 0.94 -13.78 -17.23
CA PRO A 3 1.45 -15.16 -17.26
C PRO A 3 1.98 -15.57 -15.89
N GLU A 4 2.16 -16.88 -15.67
CA GLU A 4 2.98 -17.37 -14.56
C GLU A 4 4.35 -16.67 -14.67
N ARG A 5 4.60 -15.78 -13.71
CA ARG A 5 5.75 -14.88 -13.73
C ARG A 5 6.57 -15.17 -12.50
N PHE A 6 7.85 -15.41 -12.74
CA PHE A 6 8.87 -15.46 -11.72
C PHE A 6 9.62 -14.14 -11.79
N LEU A 7 9.62 -13.41 -10.68
CA LEU A 7 10.44 -12.23 -10.49
C LEU A 7 11.61 -12.63 -9.62
N PHE A 8 12.82 -12.38 -10.10
CA PHE A 8 14.05 -12.61 -9.35
C PHE A 8 14.72 -11.28 -9.03
N PHE A 9 15.12 -11.13 -7.77
CA PHE A 9 15.74 -9.94 -7.20
C PHE A 9 17.08 -10.32 -6.58
N PRO A 10 18.19 -10.17 -7.32
CA PRO A 10 19.51 -10.48 -6.80
C PRO A 10 19.94 -9.47 -5.72
N GLN A 11 20.65 -9.95 -4.69
CA GLN A 11 21.24 -9.15 -3.62
C GLN A 11 22.72 -9.52 -3.48
N THR A 12 23.54 -8.65 -2.88
CA THR A 12 25.00 -8.86 -2.79
C THR A 12 25.38 -10.17 -2.08
N ASP A 13 24.61 -10.58 -1.07
CA ASP A 13 24.85 -11.79 -0.26
C ASP A 13 23.65 -12.76 -0.26
N GLY A 14 22.89 -12.77 -1.37
CA GLY A 14 21.68 -13.58 -1.47
C GLY A 14 20.72 -13.17 -2.58
N GLY A 15 19.45 -13.44 -2.38
CA GLY A 15 18.43 -13.03 -3.32
C GLY A 15 17.02 -13.31 -2.83
N THR A 16 16.08 -12.65 -3.47
CA THR A 16 14.65 -12.88 -3.28
C THR A 16 14.05 -13.35 -4.60
N TRP A 17 13.28 -14.42 -4.56
CA TRP A 17 12.43 -14.88 -5.65
C TRP A 17 10.98 -14.70 -5.27
N LEU A 18 10.19 -14.20 -6.21
CA LEU A 18 8.74 -14.20 -6.13
C LEU A 18 8.16 -14.88 -7.36
N GLY A 19 7.61 -16.07 -7.19
CA GLY A 19 6.88 -16.78 -8.22
C GLY A 19 5.38 -16.66 -8.02
N ARG A 20 4.61 -16.74 -9.11
CA ARG A 20 3.17 -16.96 -9.03
C ARG A 20 2.79 -18.19 -9.84
N ILE A 21 2.14 -19.15 -9.18
CA ILE A 21 1.59 -20.37 -9.78
C ILE A 21 0.11 -20.42 -9.40
N GLY A 22 -0.79 -20.29 -10.36
CA GLY A 22 -2.22 -20.17 -10.03
C GLY A 22 -2.50 -18.97 -9.10
N GLN A 23 -3.25 -19.24 -8.03
CA GLN A 23 -3.52 -18.28 -6.95
C GLN A 23 -2.44 -18.27 -5.84
N GLN A 24 -1.40 -19.09 -5.97
CA GLN A 24 -0.30 -19.16 -5.01
C GLN A 24 0.82 -18.21 -5.43
N ILE A 25 1.33 -17.49 -4.44
CA ILE A 25 2.50 -16.64 -4.52
C ILE A 25 3.58 -17.33 -3.71
N LEU A 26 4.66 -17.73 -4.38
CA LEU A 26 5.82 -18.32 -3.77
C LEU A 26 6.84 -17.21 -3.50
N TYR A 27 7.16 -16.99 -2.24
CA TYR A 27 8.23 -16.11 -1.82
C TYR A 27 9.39 -16.95 -1.31
N LEU A 28 10.57 -16.76 -1.89
CA LEU A 28 11.76 -17.47 -1.49
C LEU A 28 12.88 -16.47 -1.23
N GLN A 29 13.41 -16.49 -0.02
CA GLN A 29 14.53 -15.67 0.41
C GLN A 29 15.70 -16.59 0.75
N PHE A 30 16.85 -16.30 0.17
CA PHE A 30 18.09 -17.01 0.46
C PHE A 30 19.20 -16.01 0.72
N SER A 31 20.10 -16.38 1.62
CA SER A 31 21.34 -15.66 1.87
C SER A 31 22.46 -16.67 2.04
N SER A 32 23.69 -16.27 1.71
CA SER A 32 24.89 -17.08 1.95
C SER A 32 25.05 -17.51 3.40
N ASN A 33 24.50 -16.75 4.35
CA ASN A 33 24.67 -16.94 5.79
C ASN A 33 23.39 -17.37 6.53
N ALA A 34 22.29 -17.67 5.81
CA ALA A 34 21.01 -18.05 6.43
C ALA A 34 20.34 -19.21 5.69
N PRO A 35 19.58 -20.06 6.39
CA PRO A 35 18.80 -21.11 5.74
C PRO A 35 17.80 -20.51 4.77
N LEU A 36 17.55 -21.25 3.69
CA LEU A 36 16.52 -20.92 2.70
C LEU A 36 15.16 -20.75 3.39
N GLN A 37 14.55 -19.58 3.25
CA GLN A 37 13.18 -19.35 3.68
C GLN A 37 12.25 -19.41 2.48
N LEU A 38 11.29 -20.34 2.51
CA LEU A 38 10.22 -20.44 1.52
C LEU A 38 8.89 -20.18 2.21
N GLN A 39 8.13 -19.20 1.71
CA GLN A 39 6.76 -18.92 2.11
C GLN A 39 5.85 -19.09 0.90
N CYS A 40 4.80 -19.90 1.05
CA CYS A 40 3.73 -20.01 0.07
C CYS A 40 2.52 -19.23 0.59
N LEU A 41 2.17 -18.14 -0.09
CA LEU A 41 1.05 -17.28 0.23
C LEU A 41 -0.06 -17.53 -0.79
N HIS A 42 -1.26 -17.89 -0.35
CA HIS A 42 -2.40 -17.82 -1.25
C HIS A 42 -2.89 -16.40 -1.36
N GLN A 43 -3.19 -15.97 -2.58
CA GLN A 43 -3.69 -14.63 -2.83
C GLN A 43 -4.96 -14.34 -2.02
N ARG A 44 -5.83 -15.32 -1.82
CA ARG A 44 -7.06 -15.18 -1.01
C ARG A 44 -6.80 -14.82 0.46
N ASP A 45 -5.62 -15.16 0.96
CA ASP A 45 -5.24 -14.96 2.35
C ASP A 45 -4.59 -13.60 2.59
N ILE A 46 -4.19 -12.88 1.53
CA ILE A 46 -3.65 -11.51 1.63
C ILE A 46 -4.77 -10.56 2.08
N LEU A 47 -4.55 -9.86 3.18
CA LEU A 47 -5.51 -8.95 3.82
C LEU A 47 -5.33 -7.51 3.33
N CYS A 48 -4.08 -7.05 3.25
CA CYS A 48 -3.69 -5.76 2.69
C CYS A 48 -2.19 -5.71 2.43
N LEU A 49 -1.76 -4.70 1.67
CA LEU A 49 -0.36 -4.36 1.47
C LEU A 49 -0.08 -2.95 2.00
N CYS A 50 1.12 -2.73 2.55
CA CYS A 50 1.62 -1.40 2.89
C CYS A 50 3.00 -1.20 2.26
N CYS A 51 3.11 -0.24 1.35
CA CYS A 51 4.40 0.23 0.84
C CYS A 51 4.82 1.43 1.64
N ALA A 52 5.85 1.27 2.48
CA ALA A 52 6.41 2.35 3.28
C ALA A 52 7.75 2.77 2.69
N LYS A 53 7.89 4.06 2.41
CA LYS A 53 9.11 4.69 1.94
C LYS A 53 9.57 5.73 2.94
N LYS A 54 10.82 5.62 3.39
CA LYS A 54 11.50 6.58 4.25
C LYS A 54 12.91 6.79 3.74
N LEU A 55 13.20 8.00 3.26
CA LEU A 55 14.49 8.35 2.65
C LEU A 55 14.83 7.41 1.48
N LEU A 56 15.80 6.51 1.67
CA LEU A 56 16.26 5.51 0.70
C LEU A 56 15.69 4.11 0.96
N ILE A 57 15.02 3.91 2.10
CA ILE A 57 14.41 2.63 2.47
C ILE A 57 13.00 2.61 1.93
N GLU A 58 12.67 1.55 1.19
CA GLU A 58 11.35 1.30 0.65
C GLU A 58 11.06 -0.18 0.91
N ASP A 59 10.01 -0.46 1.67
CA ASP A 59 9.60 -1.81 2.05
C ASP A 59 8.12 -2.02 1.71
N CYS A 60 7.75 -3.25 1.38
CA CYS A 60 6.35 -3.67 1.24
C CYS A 60 6.00 -4.71 2.30
N CYS A 61 5.13 -4.35 3.23
CA CYS A 61 4.54 -5.27 4.19
C CYS A 61 3.30 -5.92 3.58
N VAL A 62 3.36 -7.24 3.39
CA VAL A 62 2.24 -8.09 2.99
C VAL A 62 1.60 -8.65 4.25
N TYR A 63 0.42 -8.16 4.61
CA TYR A 63 -0.36 -8.72 5.71
C TYR A 63 -1.25 -9.83 5.19
N TYR A 64 -1.19 -11.00 5.80
CA TYR A 64 -1.95 -12.17 5.37
C TYR A 64 -2.46 -12.99 6.55
N ARG A 65 -3.48 -13.81 6.32
CA ARG A 65 -4.03 -14.71 7.32
C ARG A 65 -3.36 -16.08 7.21
N SER A 66 -2.84 -16.58 8.33
CA SER A 66 -2.33 -17.95 8.47
C SER A 66 -2.87 -18.54 9.77
N ASN A 67 -3.53 -19.69 9.68
CA ASN A 67 -4.12 -20.40 10.84
C ASN A 67 -4.95 -19.47 11.76
N SER A 68 -5.80 -18.63 11.16
CA SER A 68 -6.65 -17.63 11.85
C SER A 68 -5.89 -16.49 12.54
N THR A 69 -4.57 -16.43 12.42
CA THR A 69 -3.74 -15.32 12.90
C THR A 69 -3.31 -14.42 11.75
N VAL A 70 -3.15 -13.13 12.01
CA VAL A 70 -2.57 -12.21 11.02
C VAL A 70 -1.06 -12.26 11.14
N GLN A 71 -0.42 -12.51 10.01
CA GLN A 71 1.03 -12.53 9.85
C GLN A 71 1.46 -11.39 8.92
N CYS A 72 2.73 -11.00 9.00
CA CYS A 72 3.31 -9.96 8.15
C CYS A 72 4.59 -10.48 7.50
N LEU A 73 4.65 -10.40 6.18
CA LEU A 73 5.87 -10.62 5.40
C LEU A 73 6.38 -9.26 4.90
N THR A 74 7.63 -8.92 5.22
CA THR A 74 8.25 -7.67 4.78
C THR A 74 9.17 -7.93 3.59
N LEU A 75 8.92 -7.24 2.48
CA LEU A 75 9.68 -7.32 1.25
C LEU A 75 10.53 -6.04 1.08
N PRO A 76 11.87 -6.11 1.08
CA PRO A 76 12.70 -4.95 0.85
C PRO A 76 12.65 -4.53 -0.62
N LEU A 77 12.00 -3.39 -0.91
CA LEU A 77 11.83 -2.84 -2.26
C LEU A 77 12.95 -1.88 -2.67
N SER A 78 13.71 -1.34 -1.72
CA SER A 78 14.79 -0.36 -1.97
C SER A 78 15.87 -0.83 -2.95
N GLN A 79 15.98 -2.14 -3.16
CA GLN A 79 16.93 -2.77 -4.06
C GLN A 79 16.31 -3.11 -5.43
N MET A 80 15.03 -2.81 -5.64
CA MET A 80 14.29 -3.10 -6.87
C MET A 80 14.18 -1.89 -7.78
N ARG A 81 14.17 -2.13 -9.10
CA ARG A 81 13.76 -1.12 -10.07
C ARG A 81 12.27 -0.82 -9.88
N ARG A 82 11.87 0.44 -10.00
CA ARG A 82 10.50 0.92 -9.76
C ARG A 82 9.44 0.19 -10.60
N GLU A 83 9.79 -0.18 -11.84
CA GLU A 83 8.92 -0.92 -12.75
C GLU A 83 8.61 -2.32 -12.20
N LEU A 84 9.60 -2.96 -11.58
CA LEU A 84 9.44 -4.30 -10.97
C LEU A 84 8.61 -4.23 -9.69
N VAL A 85 8.73 -3.16 -8.89
CA VAL A 85 7.87 -2.93 -7.71
C VAL A 85 6.42 -2.87 -8.13
N THR A 86 6.11 -2.12 -9.20
CA THR A 86 4.73 -2.04 -9.71
C THR A 86 4.23 -3.42 -10.14
N LEU A 87 5.01 -4.17 -10.91
CA LEU A 87 4.64 -5.53 -11.32
C LEU A 87 4.43 -6.48 -10.14
N LEU A 88 5.25 -6.39 -9.10
CA LEU A 88 5.10 -7.13 -7.85
C LEU A 88 3.76 -6.81 -7.18
N LEU A 89 3.45 -5.52 -7.00
CA LEU A 89 2.19 -5.10 -6.38
C LEU A 89 0.98 -5.58 -7.18
N LEU A 90 1.03 -5.48 -8.51
CA LEU A 90 0.00 -6.05 -9.39
C LEU A 90 -0.12 -7.57 -9.16
N ALA A 91 0.99 -8.30 -9.13
CA ALA A 91 0.99 -9.74 -8.90
C ALA A 91 0.48 -10.14 -7.51
N LEU A 92 0.58 -9.29 -6.49
CA LEU A 92 0.02 -9.55 -5.16
C LEU A 92 -1.48 -9.22 -5.10
N LEU A 93 -1.90 -8.11 -5.71
CA LEU A 93 -3.27 -7.57 -5.58
C LEU A 93 -4.26 -8.12 -6.61
N GLN A 94 -3.81 -8.44 -7.83
CA GLN A 94 -4.68 -8.72 -8.97
C GLN A 94 -5.20 -10.17 -8.97
N PRO A 95 -6.52 -10.41 -8.86
CA PRO A 95 -7.11 -11.74 -8.98
C PRO A 95 -6.74 -12.38 -10.32
N GLN A 96 -6.56 -13.70 -10.37
CA GLN A 96 -6.27 -14.38 -11.63
C GLN A 96 -7.38 -14.14 -12.67
N GLY A 97 -6.99 -13.88 -13.91
CA GLY A 97 -7.91 -13.79 -15.06
C GLY A 97 -8.42 -12.38 -15.39
N GLN A 98 -8.32 -11.40 -14.49
CA GLN A 98 -8.68 -10.02 -14.82
C GLN A 98 -7.48 -9.30 -15.44
N PRO A 99 -7.55 -8.71 -16.65
CA PRO A 99 -6.51 -7.83 -17.16
C PRO A 99 -6.66 -6.43 -16.56
N THR A 100 -5.64 -5.95 -15.84
CA THR A 100 -5.59 -4.55 -15.40
C THR A 100 -4.87 -3.72 -16.47
N THR A 101 -5.63 -3.03 -17.31
CA THR A 101 -5.13 -1.95 -18.20
C THR A 101 -5.56 -0.57 -17.72
N ALA A 102 -6.13 -0.49 -16.51
CA ALA A 102 -6.67 0.74 -15.97
C ALA A 102 -5.53 1.69 -15.55
N VAL A 103 -5.71 2.97 -15.86
CA VAL A 103 -4.95 4.07 -15.26
C VAL A 103 -5.88 4.69 -14.22
N LEU A 104 -5.37 4.97 -13.01
CA LEU A 104 -6.16 5.65 -11.98
C LEU A 104 -6.62 7.01 -12.55
N PRO A 105 -7.92 7.31 -12.57
CA PRO A 105 -8.38 8.64 -12.96
C PRO A 105 -7.83 9.66 -11.96
N MET A 106 -6.91 10.51 -12.41
CA MET A 106 -6.28 11.52 -11.56
C MET A 106 -7.20 12.72 -11.42
N PRO A 107 -7.46 13.24 -10.21
CA PRO A 107 -8.20 14.48 -10.05
C PRO A 107 -7.44 15.63 -10.72
N SER A 108 -8.12 16.35 -11.61
CA SER A 108 -7.55 17.45 -12.41
C SER A 108 -7.38 18.75 -11.62
N ALA A 109 -8.03 18.88 -10.45
CA ALA A 109 -8.22 20.16 -9.77
C ALA A 109 -7.16 20.50 -8.69
N PHE A 110 -6.28 19.58 -8.29
CA PHE A 110 -5.38 19.81 -7.14
C PHE A 110 -4.01 19.12 -7.31
N GLY A 111 -2.95 19.92 -7.42
CA GLY A 111 -1.57 19.42 -7.56
C GLY A 111 -1.10 18.56 -6.38
N GLU A 112 -1.53 18.87 -5.15
CA GLU A 112 -1.19 18.08 -3.95
C GLU A 112 -1.87 16.70 -3.96
N LEU A 113 -3.13 16.61 -4.42
CA LEU A 113 -3.81 15.32 -4.60
C LEU A 113 -3.14 14.49 -5.69
N GLN A 114 -2.71 15.14 -6.79
CA GLN A 114 -2.01 14.48 -7.87
C GLN A 114 -0.67 13.89 -7.40
N GLU A 115 0.07 14.63 -6.55
CA GLU A 115 1.29 14.13 -5.91
C GLU A 115 1.01 12.91 -5.04
N LEU A 116 0.00 12.96 -4.16
CA LEU A 116 -0.36 11.83 -3.30
C LEU A 116 -0.76 10.59 -4.10
N CYS A 117 -1.55 10.75 -5.16
CA CYS A 117 -1.94 9.66 -6.05
C CYS A 117 -0.74 9.00 -6.76
N SER A 118 0.33 9.76 -7.04
CA SER A 118 1.53 9.24 -7.71
C SER A 118 2.29 8.18 -6.88
N TYR A 119 2.04 8.13 -5.56
CA TYR A 119 2.59 7.11 -4.66
C TYR A 119 1.77 5.80 -4.63
N ALA A 120 0.67 5.73 -5.38
CA ALA A 120 -0.18 4.54 -5.47
C ALA A 120 -0.25 3.96 -6.91
N PRO A 121 0.88 3.63 -7.55
CA PRO A 121 0.90 3.20 -8.96
C PRO A 121 0.11 1.91 -9.23
N ALA A 122 -0.10 1.07 -8.21
CA ALA A 122 -0.88 -0.16 -8.35
C ALA A 122 -2.37 0.00 -8.05
N ALA A 123 -2.88 1.21 -7.77
CA ALA A 123 -4.27 1.45 -7.38
C ALA A 123 -5.28 0.98 -8.44
N ALA A 124 -4.88 1.03 -9.71
CA ALA A 124 -5.68 0.59 -10.85
C ALA A 124 -6.19 -0.87 -10.76
N VAL A 125 -5.57 -1.73 -9.94
CA VAL A 125 -6.06 -3.09 -9.70
C VAL A 125 -7.43 -3.12 -9.04
N PHE A 126 -7.84 -2.04 -8.37
CA PHE A 126 -9.12 -1.96 -7.70
C PHE A 126 -10.27 -1.45 -8.58
N GLY A 127 -10.05 -1.27 -9.88
CA GLY A 127 -11.10 -0.93 -10.84
C GLY A 127 -10.94 0.46 -11.45
N ARG A 128 -11.96 0.92 -12.18
CA ARG A 128 -11.96 2.21 -12.89
C ARG A 128 -12.90 3.23 -12.25
N GLN A 129 -14.01 2.77 -11.71
CA GLN A 129 -14.96 3.61 -10.99
C GLN A 129 -14.36 3.96 -9.64
N ILE A 130 -14.24 5.26 -9.43
CA ILE A 130 -13.87 5.82 -8.15
C ILE A 130 -15.17 6.20 -7.43
N GLY A 131 -15.31 5.73 -6.20
CA GLY A 131 -16.38 6.12 -5.30
C GLY A 131 -16.04 7.45 -4.62
N SER A 132 -15.67 7.37 -3.36
CA SER A 132 -15.35 8.54 -2.54
C SER A 132 -13.86 8.91 -2.57
N TRP A 133 -13.59 10.21 -2.71
CA TRP A 133 -12.28 10.82 -2.45
C TRP A 133 -12.34 11.59 -1.15
N ASN A 134 -11.45 11.27 -0.23
CA ASN A 134 -11.29 12.03 1.00
C ASN A 134 -9.83 12.36 1.18
N TRP A 135 -9.55 13.57 1.63
CA TRP A 135 -8.20 14.00 1.92
C TRP A 135 -8.17 14.84 3.18
N TRP A 136 -7.04 14.77 3.87
CA TRP A 136 -6.85 15.42 5.15
C TRP A 136 -5.44 15.97 5.22
N ARG A 137 -5.31 17.08 5.92
CA ARG A 137 -4.00 17.55 6.35
C ARG A 137 -3.60 16.82 7.62
N ILE A 138 -2.34 16.43 7.72
CA ILE A 138 -1.77 15.82 8.92
C ILE A 138 -1.11 16.93 9.73
N ASP A 139 -1.59 17.15 10.95
CA ASP A 139 -1.03 18.14 11.86
C ASP A 139 0.24 17.59 12.51
N GLU A 140 1.39 18.16 12.17
CA GLU A 140 2.67 17.79 12.77
C GLU A 140 2.87 18.59 14.07
N LYS A 141 2.57 17.97 15.21
CA LYS A 141 2.90 18.56 16.51
C LYS A 141 4.44 18.71 16.60
N GLY A 142 4.93 19.95 16.71
CA GLY A 142 6.29 20.21 17.22
C GLY A 142 7.22 21.16 16.46
N PHE A 143 6.83 21.75 15.31
CA PHE A 143 7.72 22.67 14.59
C PHE A 143 7.06 24.01 14.23
N PRO A 144 7.25 25.07 15.06
CA PRO A 144 6.58 26.36 14.87
C PRO A 144 7.11 27.21 13.69
N PHE A 145 8.09 26.75 12.91
CA PHE A 145 8.80 27.58 11.93
C PHE A 145 8.94 27.00 10.51
N ARG A 146 8.14 26.01 10.11
CA ARG A 146 8.16 25.58 8.70
C ARG A 146 7.30 26.48 7.81
N LYS A 147 7.99 27.31 7.02
CA LYS A 147 7.46 28.01 5.85
C LYS A 147 6.73 27.04 4.93
N LYS A 148 5.59 27.47 4.37
CA LYS A 148 4.79 26.89 3.27
C LYS A 148 5.57 25.91 2.37
N GLY A 149 5.77 24.69 2.83
CA GLY A 149 6.24 23.55 2.03
C GLY A 149 5.10 22.55 1.95
N HIS A 150 5.10 21.75 0.87
CA HIS A 150 4.12 20.68 0.62
C HIS A 150 3.85 19.91 1.91
N GLY A 151 2.64 20.10 2.46
CA GLY A 151 2.30 19.70 3.82
C GLY A 151 2.16 18.19 3.95
N SER A 152 2.33 17.70 5.18
CA SER A 152 1.96 16.33 5.50
C SER A 152 0.46 16.16 5.31
N ALA A 153 0.08 15.12 4.57
CA ALA A 153 -1.27 14.94 4.07
C ALA A 153 -1.60 13.45 3.94
N ALA A 154 -2.88 13.13 4.06
CA ALA A 154 -3.42 11.81 3.86
C ALA A 154 -4.52 11.86 2.80
N LEU A 155 -4.58 10.81 1.99
CA LEU A 155 -5.54 10.59 0.93
C LEU A 155 -6.18 9.23 1.13
N TYR A 156 -7.49 9.16 0.99
CA TYR A 156 -8.27 7.94 0.87
C TYR A 156 -9.05 7.98 -0.43
N CYS A 157 -8.99 6.89 -1.19
CA CYS A 157 -9.74 6.73 -2.42
C CYS A 157 -10.38 5.34 -2.44
N GLU A 158 -11.70 5.33 -2.56
CA GLU A 158 -12.52 4.12 -2.65
C GLU A 158 -12.76 3.74 -4.11
N MET A 159 -12.65 2.45 -4.42
CA MET A 159 -12.73 1.90 -5.78
C MET A 159 -13.56 0.61 -5.80
N GLU A 160 -13.93 0.13 -6.99
CA GLU A 160 -14.82 -1.04 -7.18
C GLU A 160 -14.43 -2.30 -6.38
N HIS A 161 -13.14 -2.58 -6.27
CA HIS A 161 -12.63 -3.83 -5.69
C HIS A 161 -11.74 -3.61 -4.46
N GLY A 162 -11.72 -2.39 -3.92
CA GLY A 162 -10.90 -2.07 -2.76
C GLY A 162 -10.75 -0.57 -2.56
N SER A 163 -9.77 -0.21 -1.74
CA SER A 163 -9.45 1.19 -1.49
C SER A 163 -7.96 1.37 -1.33
N ILE A 164 -7.51 2.61 -1.53
CA ILE A 164 -6.13 3.02 -1.24
C ILE A 164 -6.12 4.07 -0.16
N VAL A 165 -5.07 4.03 0.67
CA VAL A 165 -4.76 5.11 1.62
C VAL A 165 -3.31 5.53 1.39
N VAL A 166 -3.07 6.78 1.07
CA VAL A 166 -1.71 7.33 0.98
C VAL A 166 -1.53 8.33 2.10
N ALA A 167 -0.52 8.14 2.93
CA ALA A 167 -0.15 9.10 3.97
C ALA A 167 1.29 9.54 3.76
N ARG A 168 1.49 10.85 3.55
CA ARG A 168 2.79 11.48 3.48
C ARG A 168 3.04 12.31 4.73
N ARG A 169 4.14 12.04 5.41
CA ARG A 169 4.64 12.82 6.55
C ARG A 169 6.07 13.24 6.26
N ASN A 170 6.28 14.50 5.91
CA ASN A 170 7.59 15.00 5.48
C ASN A 170 8.20 14.17 4.33
N THR A 171 9.24 13.39 4.63
CA THR A 171 9.98 12.51 3.70
C THR A 171 9.50 11.06 3.77
N GLU A 172 8.56 10.75 4.65
CA GLU A 172 7.96 9.43 4.82
C GLU A 172 6.65 9.36 4.03
N VAL A 173 6.47 8.26 3.30
CA VAL A 173 5.23 7.97 2.58
C VAL A 173 4.82 6.54 2.88
N ALA A 174 3.57 6.33 3.26
CA ALA A 174 2.97 5.01 3.41
C ALA A 174 1.76 4.90 2.50
N THR A 175 1.79 3.94 1.57
CA THR A 175 0.67 3.62 0.68
C THR A 175 0.09 2.26 1.07
N TRP A 176 -1.16 2.27 1.51
CA TRP A 176 -1.92 1.07 1.82
C TRP A 176 -2.84 0.71 0.66
N TYR A 177 -2.83 -0.56 0.29
CA TYR A 177 -3.77 -1.16 -0.65
C TYR A 177 -4.67 -2.13 0.11
N LEU A 178 -5.97 -1.84 0.11
CA LEU A 178 -6.98 -2.52 0.92
C LEU A 178 -8.00 -3.25 0.02
N PRO A 179 -7.77 -4.52 -0.31
CA PRO A 179 -8.74 -5.33 -1.06
C PRO A 179 -10.11 -5.40 -0.36
N SER A 180 -11.19 -5.25 -1.13
CA SER A 180 -12.55 -5.26 -0.60
C SER A 180 -12.86 -6.53 0.20
N GLY A 181 -13.54 -6.36 1.33
CA GLY A 181 -13.95 -7.44 2.22
C GLY A 181 -12.83 -8.07 3.06
N ARG A 182 -11.58 -7.59 2.97
CA ARG A 182 -10.45 -8.19 3.71
C ARG A 182 -9.85 -7.27 4.76
N SER A 183 -9.74 -6.00 4.43
CA SER A 183 -9.30 -4.93 5.31
C SER A 183 -10.14 -3.69 5.04
N CYS A 184 -10.21 -2.80 6.03
CA CYS A 184 -10.93 -1.55 5.87
C CYS A 184 -10.28 -0.41 6.64
N LEU A 185 -10.64 0.79 6.24
CA LEU A 185 -10.32 2.02 6.94
C LEU A 185 -11.42 2.33 7.95
N LEU A 186 -11.04 2.69 9.17
CA LEU A 186 -11.95 3.21 10.18
C LEU A 186 -11.51 4.63 10.55
N SER A 187 -12.42 5.59 10.39
CA SER A 187 -12.27 6.93 10.94
C SER A 187 -12.71 6.95 12.41
N CYS A 188 -11.80 7.35 13.29
CA CYS A 188 -12.03 7.50 14.72
C CYS A 188 -11.84 8.96 15.10
N LEU A 189 -12.86 9.58 15.70
CA LEU A 189 -12.73 10.91 16.31
C LEU A 189 -12.48 10.73 17.81
N GLU A 190 -11.25 10.97 18.25
CA GLU A 190 -10.86 10.86 19.65
C GLU A 190 -10.37 12.23 20.13
N HIS A 191 -11.00 12.77 21.19
CA HIS A 191 -10.61 14.06 21.81
C HIS A 191 -10.51 15.22 20.80
N GLY A 192 -11.44 15.29 19.83
CA GLY A 192 -11.46 16.33 18.79
C GLY A 192 -10.39 16.17 17.69
N THR A 193 -9.63 15.08 17.72
CA THR A 193 -8.63 14.75 16.70
C THR A 193 -9.09 13.54 15.89
N MET A 194 -9.05 13.64 14.57
CA MET A 194 -9.37 12.50 13.70
C MET A 194 -8.14 11.60 13.53
N THR A 195 -8.35 10.29 13.62
CA THR A 195 -7.36 9.25 13.36
C THR A 195 -7.96 8.24 12.39
N LEU A 196 -7.23 7.89 11.34
CA LEU A 196 -7.58 6.78 10.47
C LEU A 196 -6.86 5.52 10.93
N ARG A 197 -7.59 4.42 11.12
CA ARG A 197 -7.04 3.10 11.46
C ARG A 197 -7.27 2.13 10.31
N ILE A 198 -6.20 1.47 9.86
CA ILE A 198 -6.29 0.33 8.94
C ILE A 198 -6.49 -0.92 9.78
N ARG A 199 -7.56 -1.68 9.52
CA ARG A 199 -7.91 -2.87 10.30
C ARG A 199 -8.26 -4.08 9.44
N THR A 200 -8.09 -5.26 10.03
CA THR A 200 -8.62 -6.54 9.57
C THR A 200 -9.36 -7.20 10.74
N GLY A 201 -10.69 -7.27 10.68
CA GLY A 201 -11.48 -7.71 11.83
C GLY A 201 -11.25 -6.79 13.04
N GLN A 202 -10.77 -7.37 14.15
CA GLN A 202 -10.47 -6.64 15.40
C GLN A 202 -9.02 -6.13 15.48
N GLN A 203 -8.15 -6.53 14.55
CA GLN A 203 -6.73 -6.17 14.62
C GLN A 203 -6.46 -4.89 13.82
N VAL A 204 -5.77 -3.94 14.45
CA VAL A 204 -5.25 -2.72 13.82
C VAL A 204 -3.86 -3.02 13.24
N LEU A 205 -3.67 -2.71 11.96
CA LEU A 205 -2.43 -2.95 11.22
C LEU A 205 -1.60 -1.68 11.03
N GLY A 206 -2.25 -0.52 11.02
CA GLY A 206 -1.61 0.78 10.87
C GLY A 206 -2.54 1.90 11.28
N GLU A 207 -1.96 3.04 11.63
CA GLU A 207 -2.70 4.22 12.06
C GLU A 207 -2.12 5.50 11.43
N ILE A 208 -3.01 6.43 11.13
CA ILE A 208 -2.67 7.77 10.64
C ILE A 208 -3.36 8.77 11.59
N PRO A 209 -2.70 9.18 12.68
CA PRO A 209 -3.27 10.13 13.64
C PRO A 209 -3.20 11.58 13.16
N HIS A 210 -3.85 12.48 13.91
CA HIS A 210 -3.72 13.93 13.79
C HIS A 210 -4.24 14.51 12.47
N LEU A 211 -5.38 14.00 12.00
CA LEU A 211 -5.99 14.45 10.76
C LEU A 211 -6.93 15.62 11.00
N LYS A 212 -6.81 16.63 10.15
CA LYS A 212 -7.76 17.74 10.02
C LYS A 212 -8.41 17.63 8.65
N ALA A 213 -9.72 17.50 8.63
CA ALA A 213 -10.48 17.49 7.38
C ALA A 213 -10.32 18.85 6.71
N GLU A 214 -9.83 18.85 5.47
CA GLU A 214 -10.04 19.99 4.58
C GLU A 214 -11.32 19.69 3.77
N SER A 215 -12.05 20.75 3.41
CA SER A 215 -13.36 20.66 2.77
C SER A 215 -13.41 19.62 1.64
N MET A 216 -14.40 18.73 1.68
CA MET A 216 -14.64 17.69 0.67
C MET A 216 -14.71 18.32 -0.72
N VAL A 217 -13.81 17.91 -1.61
CA VAL A 217 -13.94 18.23 -3.04
C VAL A 217 -14.82 17.13 -3.62
N SER A 218 -16.10 17.45 -3.86
CA SER A 218 -16.96 16.61 -4.68
C SER A 218 -16.38 16.55 -6.09
N ALA A 219 -16.28 15.35 -6.65
CA ALA A 219 -15.95 15.12 -8.04
C ALA A 219 -17.00 15.73 -8.97
#